data_AF-A0A957B4L1-F1
#
_entry.id   AF-A0A957B4L1-F1
#
_cell.length_a   1.000
_cell.length_b   1.000
_cell.length_c   1.000
_cell.angle_alpha   90.00
_cell.angle_beta   90.00
_cell.angle_gamma   90.00
#
_symmetry.space_group_name_H-M   'P 1'
#
loop_
_entity.id
_entity.type
_entity.pdbx_description
1 polymer ?
#
loop_
_entity_poly.entity_id
_entity_poly.type
_entity_poly.pdbx_seq_one_letter_code
_entity_poly.pdbx_strand_id
1 'polypeptide(L)'
;MARTRRSGNRKSRQEARVERYTWFSMVVIFILLSLDERLSEPSFWVPLVISAILFISGIIQYQNGWRISPFTWIVGAVLLVIGGLTWYFSRPEVAVSLQFLDPILISLLATIVVIVYGIISNES
;
A
#
# COMPACT_ATOMS: atom_id res chain seq x y z
N MET A 1 -12.96 -17.28 -41.80
CA MET A 1 -12.47 -16.04 -41.14
C MET A 1 -13.02 -15.96 -39.73
N ALA A 2 -12.28 -16.44 -38.74
CA ALA A 2 -12.66 -16.32 -37.34
C ALA A 2 -12.28 -14.93 -36.82
N ARG A 3 -13.26 -14.12 -36.46
CA ARG A 3 -13.04 -12.83 -35.77
C ARG A 3 -12.57 -13.15 -34.35
N THR A 4 -11.26 -13.07 -34.12
CA THR A 4 -10.70 -12.92 -32.78
C THR A 4 -11.21 -11.62 -32.19
N ARG A 5 -12.27 -11.70 -31.39
CA ARG A 5 -12.65 -10.61 -30.49
C ARG A 5 -11.47 -10.43 -29.53
N ARG A 6 -10.58 -9.47 -29.82
CA ARG A 6 -9.79 -8.82 -28.79
C ARG A 6 -10.79 -8.14 -27.86
N SER A 7 -11.32 -8.89 -26.90
CA SER A 7 -11.86 -8.27 -25.70
C SER A 7 -10.64 -7.65 -25.03
N GLY A 8 -10.42 -6.35 -25.28
CA GLY A 8 -9.59 -5.54 -24.40
C GLY A 8 -10.07 -5.85 -22.99
N ASN A 9 -9.13 -6.23 -22.13
CA ASN A 9 -9.37 -6.76 -20.80
C ASN A 9 -9.92 -5.64 -19.92
N ARG A 10 -11.16 -5.21 -20.19
CA ARG A 10 -11.78 -4.06 -19.56
C ARG A 10 -12.05 -4.43 -18.10
N LYS A 11 -11.27 -3.81 -17.22
CA LYS A 11 -11.43 -3.87 -15.78
C LYS A 11 -12.90 -3.71 -15.40
N SER A 12 -13.42 -4.59 -14.55
CA SER A 12 -14.82 -4.50 -14.14
C SER A 12 -15.03 -3.20 -13.37
N ARG A 13 -16.20 -2.56 -13.51
CA ARG A 13 -16.54 -1.37 -12.72
C ARG A 13 -16.44 -1.61 -11.21
N GLN A 14 -16.69 -2.85 -10.77
CA GLN A 14 -16.55 -3.24 -9.36
C GLN A 14 -15.08 -3.30 -8.92
N GLU A 15 -14.21 -3.84 -9.77
CA GLU A 15 -12.78 -3.93 -9.53
C GLU A 15 -12.13 -2.55 -9.42
N ALA A 16 -12.42 -1.65 -10.38
CA ALA A 16 -11.95 -0.26 -10.33
C ALA A 16 -12.49 0.52 -9.12
N ARG A 17 -13.67 0.15 -8.60
CA ARG A 17 -14.24 0.78 -7.41
C ARG A 17 -13.48 0.35 -6.14
N VAL A 18 -13.21 -0.95 -5.98
CA VAL A 18 -12.47 -1.47 -4.82
C VAL A 18 -11.05 -0.90 -4.78
N GLU A 19 -10.38 -0.84 -5.92
CA GLU A 19 -9.06 -0.21 -6.04
C GLU A 19 -9.07 1.25 -5.57
N ARG A 20 -10.03 2.06 -6.02
CA ARG A 20 -10.16 3.46 -5.58
C ARG A 20 -10.46 3.58 -4.09
N TYR A 21 -11.27 2.67 -3.52
CA TYR A 21 -11.48 2.64 -2.08
C TYR A 21 -10.22 2.29 -1.32
N THR A 22 -9.39 1.36 -1.81
CA THR A 22 -8.09 1.07 -1.21
C THR A 22 -7.20 2.31 -1.24
N TRP A 23 -7.09 2.99 -2.37
CA TRP A 23 -6.29 4.21 -2.49
C TRP A 23 -6.77 5.30 -1.55
N PHE A 24 -8.08 5.52 -1.51
CA PHE A 24 -8.69 6.49 -0.61
C PHE A 24 -8.41 6.13 0.86
N SER A 25 -8.60 4.86 1.24
CA SER A 25 -8.31 4.38 2.59
C SER A 25 -6.86 4.57 2.99
N MET A 26 -5.89 4.28 2.09
CA MET A 26 -4.48 4.51 2.37
C MET A 26 -4.20 6.00 2.67
N VAL A 27 -4.72 6.91 1.84
CA VAL A 27 -4.50 8.35 2.01
C VAL A 27 -5.17 8.86 3.29
N VAL A 28 -6.44 8.48 3.53
CA VAL A 28 -7.17 8.89 4.73
C VAL A 28 -6.47 8.39 5.98
N ILE A 29 -6.10 7.11 6.03
CA ILE A 29 -5.43 6.53 7.20
C ILE A 29 -4.04 7.14 7.39
N PHE A 30 -3.28 7.38 6.31
CA PHE A 30 -2.02 8.10 6.39
C PHE A 30 -2.19 9.48 7.03
N ILE A 31 -3.17 10.26 6.57
CA ILE A 31 -3.45 11.60 7.13
C ILE A 31 -3.84 11.49 8.60
N LEU A 32 -4.77 10.60 8.94
CA LEU A 32 -5.25 10.44 10.32
C LEU A 32 -4.11 10.03 11.27
N LEU A 33 -3.24 9.11 10.86
CA LEU A 33 -2.08 8.70 11.66
C LEU A 33 -0.99 9.77 11.74
N SER A 34 -0.88 10.64 10.74
CA SER A 34 0.12 11.72 10.70
C SER A 34 -0.32 12.99 11.44
N LEU A 35 -1.62 13.16 11.68
CA LEU A 35 -2.17 14.31 12.42
C LEU A 35 -2.12 14.13 13.94
N ASP A 36 -2.06 12.89 14.42
CA ASP A 36 -1.95 12.60 15.85
C ASP A 36 -0.50 12.25 16.18
N GLU A 37 0.19 13.16 16.88
CA GLU A 37 1.58 12.98 17.32
C GLU A 37 1.79 11.70 18.14
N ARG A 38 0.74 11.23 18.84
CA ARG A 38 0.77 9.98 19.64
C ARG A 38 0.69 8.71 18.80
N LEU A 39 0.26 8.84 17.54
CA LEU A 39 0.17 7.74 16.58
C LEU A 39 1.33 7.79 15.57
N SER A 40 1.83 8.99 15.25
CA SER A 40 3.05 9.17 14.48
C SER A 40 4.31 8.88 15.30
N GLU A 41 4.24 8.96 16.63
CA GLU A 41 5.23 8.39 17.54
C GLU A 41 4.60 7.24 18.34
N PRO A 42 4.94 5.97 18.07
CA PRO A 42 6.07 5.52 17.25
C PRO A 42 5.84 5.53 15.73
N SER A 43 6.84 5.97 14.98
CA SER A 43 6.79 6.13 13.51
C SER A 43 6.61 4.82 12.72
N PHE A 44 6.71 3.67 13.38
CA PHE A 44 6.46 2.37 12.76
C PHE A 44 4.98 2.11 12.47
N TRP A 45 4.03 2.80 13.11
CA TRP A 45 2.61 2.53 12.91
C TRP A 45 2.16 2.80 11.48
N VAL A 46 2.60 3.91 10.90
CA VAL A 46 2.23 4.35 9.55
C VAL A 46 2.55 3.28 8.48
N PRO A 47 3.79 2.78 8.33
CA PRO A 47 4.11 1.74 7.35
C PRO A 47 3.39 0.41 7.63
N LEU A 48 3.22 0.03 8.91
CA LEU A 48 2.53 -1.22 9.25
C LEU A 48 1.05 -1.19 8.86
N VAL A 49 0.35 -0.08 9.14
CA VAL A 49 -1.07 0.04 8.82
C VAL A 49 -1.27 0.14 7.30
N ILE A 50 -0.45 0.91 6.58
CA ILE A 50 -0.54 0.97 5.11
C ILE A 50 -0.24 -0.40 4.50
N SER A 51 0.77 -1.11 5.00
CA SER A 51 1.08 -2.47 4.60
C SER A 51 -0.12 -3.41 4.79
N ALA A 52 -0.78 -3.35 5.96
CA ALA A 52 -1.97 -4.15 6.25
C ALA A 52 -3.11 -3.83 5.27
N ILE A 53 -3.36 -2.56 4.94
CA ILE A 53 -4.39 -2.16 3.95
C ILE A 53 -4.08 -2.77 2.58
N LEU A 54 -2.82 -2.69 2.13
CA LEU A 54 -2.39 -3.24 0.84
C LEU A 54 -2.58 -4.76 0.79
N PHE A 55 -2.20 -5.47 1.85
CA PHE A 55 -2.37 -6.92 1.93
C PHE A 55 -3.84 -7.32 2.00
N ILE A 56 -4.65 -6.69 2.86
CA ILE A 56 -6.09 -6.95 2.96
C ILE A 56 -6.76 -6.71 1.62
N SER A 57 -6.44 -5.59 0.96
CA SER A 57 -6.97 -5.30 -0.38
C SER A 57 -6.54 -6.33 -1.41
N GLY A 58 -5.26 -6.70 -1.43
CA GLY A 58 -4.74 -7.75 -2.32
C GLY A 58 -5.46 -9.09 -2.11
N ILE A 59 -5.66 -9.50 -0.86
CA ILE A 59 -6.39 -10.74 -0.54
C ILE A 59 -7.84 -10.66 -1.03
N ILE A 60 -8.56 -9.56 -0.76
CA ILE A 60 -9.94 -9.38 -1.21
C ILE A 60 -10.03 -9.45 -2.74
N GLN A 61 -9.14 -8.76 -3.45
CA GLN A 61 -9.11 -8.80 -4.91
C GLN A 61 -8.80 -10.20 -5.45
N TYR A 62 -7.93 -10.95 -4.76
CA TYR A 62 -7.52 -12.30 -5.17
C TYR A 62 -8.67 -13.28 -5.04
N GLN A 63 -9.39 -13.22 -3.93
CA GLN A 63 -10.59 -14.04 -3.68
C GLN A 63 -11.70 -13.79 -4.70
N ASN A 64 -11.82 -12.56 -5.19
CA ASN A 64 -12.79 -12.19 -6.23
C ASN A 64 -12.30 -12.49 -7.66
N GLY A 65 -11.12 -13.08 -7.83
CA GLY A 65 -10.54 -13.41 -9.14
C GLY A 65 -10.10 -12.19 -9.95
N TRP A 66 -9.94 -11.03 -9.32
CA TRP A 66 -9.50 -9.81 -9.98
C TRP A 66 -7.97 -9.77 -10.12
N ARG A 67 -7.49 -9.08 -11.17
CA ARG A 67 -6.04 -8.95 -11.41
C ARG A 67 -5.46 -7.93 -10.45
N ILE A 68 -4.59 -8.40 -9.57
CA ILE A 68 -3.83 -7.54 -8.67
C ILE A 68 -2.48 -7.27 -9.30
N SER A 69 -2.06 -6.01 -9.28
CA SER A 69 -0.69 -5.67 -9.65
C SER A 69 0.29 -6.34 -8.66
N PRO A 70 1.28 -7.11 -9.12
CA PRO A 70 2.37 -7.62 -8.28
C PRO A 70 3.04 -6.53 -7.45
N PHE A 71 3.04 -5.29 -7.96
CA PHE A 71 3.59 -4.12 -7.30
C PHE A 71 2.90 -3.82 -5.95
N THR A 72 1.59 -4.08 -5.85
CA THR A 72 0.83 -3.92 -4.59
C THR A 72 1.40 -4.80 -3.48
N TRP A 73 1.74 -6.04 -3.81
CA TRP A 73 2.32 -7.00 -2.87
C TRP A 73 3.75 -6.63 -2.50
N ILE A 74 4.55 -6.22 -3.49
CA ILE A 74 5.93 -5.80 -3.26
C ILE A 74 5.96 -4.59 -2.33
N VAL A 75 5.17 -3.55 -2.61
CA VAL A 75 5.11 -2.35 -1.77
C VAL A 75 4.58 -2.70 -0.37
N GLY A 76 3.53 -3.52 -0.28
CA GLY A 76 3.02 -4.01 1.00
C GLY A 76 4.09 -4.74 1.83
N ALA A 77 4.86 -5.63 1.20
CA ALA A 77 5.95 -6.36 1.86
C ALA A 77 7.10 -5.44 2.29
N VAL A 78 7.51 -4.50 1.43
CA VAL A 78 8.55 -3.51 1.77
C VAL A 78 8.13 -2.68 2.98
N LEU A 79 6.90 -2.17 2.99
CA LEU A 79 6.39 -1.41 4.14
C LEU A 79 6.28 -2.26 5.40
N LEU A 80 5.91 -3.54 5.28
CA LEU A 80 5.88 -4.45 6.42
C LEU A 80 7.27 -4.62 7.03
N VAL A 81 8.28 -4.84 6.19
CA VAL A 81 9.67 -5.00 6.62
C VAL A 81 10.17 -3.72 7.27
N ILE A 82 9.94 -2.55 6.65
CA ILE A 82 10.37 -1.27 7.19
C ILE A 82 9.69 -1.00 8.54
N GLY A 83 8.36 -1.12 8.63
CA GLY A 83 7.63 -0.95 9.88
C GLY A 83 8.08 -1.93 10.96
N GLY A 84 8.32 -3.19 10.58
CA GLY A 84 8.82 -4.22 11.49
C GLY A 84 10.24 -3.95 12.00
N LEU A 85 11.15 -3.49 11.14
CA LEU A 85 12.51 -3.10 11.51
C LEU A 85 12.50 -1.86 12.41
N THR A 86 11.75 -0.82 12.04
CA THR A 86 11.60 0.37 12.88
C THR A 86 11.04 0.01 14.25
N TRP A 87 10.02 -0.86 14.31
CA TRP A 87 9.50 -1.36 15.58
C TRP A 87 10.57 -2.12 16.39
N TYR A 88 11.29 -3.04 15.75
CA TYR A 88 12.34 -3.83 16.41
C TYR A 88 13.45 -2.95 16.99
N PHE A 89 13.95 -1.99 16.22
CA PHE A 89 15.01 -1.06 16.66
C PHE A 89 14.53 0.10 17.52
N SER A 90 13.21 0.31 17.67
CA SER A 90 12.65 1.29 18.61
C SER A 90 12.66 0.79 20.06
N ARG A 91 12.92 -0.51 20.27
CA ARG A 91 12.94 -1.11 21.59
C ARG A 91 14.16 -0.65 22.40
N PRO A 92 14.00 -0.39 23.71
CA PRO A 92 15.06 0.15 24.55
C PRO A 92 16.28 -0.78 24.65
N GLU A 93 16.11 -2.09 24.50
CA GLU A 93 17.22 -3.04 24.61
C GLU A 93 18.16 -3.06 23.39
N VAL A 94 17.69 -2.59 22.24
CA VAL A 94 18.39 -2.67 20.94
C VAL A 94 18.30 -1.34 20.17
N ALA A 95 18.13 -0.24 20.90
CA ALA A 95 17.87 1.07 20.32
C ALA A 95 19.03 1.53 19.43
N VAL A 96 18.80 1.53 18.12
CA VAL A 96 19.72 2.08 17.12
C VAL A 96 18.97 3.13 16.32
N SER A 97 19.51 4.35 16.26
CA SER A 97 18.89 5.44 15.52
C SER A 97 19.08 5.24 14.01
N LEU A 98 18.02 4.84 13.31
CA LEU A 98 17.98 4.75 11.85
C LEU A 98 17.62 6.12 11.23
N GLN A 99 18.41 7.16 11.50
CA GLN A 99 18.10 8.55 11.11
C GLN A 99 17.91 8.73 9.59
N PHE A 100 18.49 7.86 8.77
CA PHE A 100 18.39 7.88 7.30
C PHE A 100 17.10 7.20 6.77
N LEU A 101 16.36 6.49 7.62
CA LEU A 101 15.14 5.76 7.26
C LEU A 101 13.95 6.40 7.97
N ASP A 102 13.43 7.51 7.43
CA ASP A 102 12.17 8.09 7.89
C ASP A 102 10.98 7.23 7.41
N PRO A 103 10.34 6.45 8.30
CA PRO A 103 9.30 5.50 7.91
C PRO A 103 8.03 6.20 7.41
N ILE A 104 7.76 7.43 7.87
CA ILE A 104 6.59 8.20 7.47
C ILE A 104 6.78 8.68 6.03
N LEU A 105 7.95 9.27 5.73
CA LEU A 105 8.28 9.70 4.38
C LEU A 105 8.27 8.53 3.39
N ILE A 106 8.85 7.38 3.77
CA ILE A 106 8.84 6.19 2.91
C ILE A 106 7.41 5.70 2.67
N SER A 107 6.56 5.72 3.70
CA SER A 107 5.15 5.33 3.58
C SER A 107 4.36 6.26 2.65
N LEU A 108 4.63 7.57 2.71
CA LEU A 108 4.05 8.54 1.80
C LEU A 108 4.46 8.25 0.35
N LEU A 109 5.75 8.09 0.10
CA LEU A 109 6.28 7.79 -1.24
C LEU A 109 5.71 6.47 -1.77
N ALA A 110 5.67 5.42 -0.95
CA ALA A 110 5.07 4.14 -1.30
C ALA A 110 3.59 4.28 -1.67
N THR A 111 2.82 5.03 -0.89
CA THR A 111 1.40 5.31 -1.15
C THR A 111 1.22 6.01 -2.49
N ILE A 112 2.03 7.06 -2.75
CA ILE A 112 2.02 7.78 -4.03
C ILE A 112 2.35 6.84 -5.19
N VAL A 113 3.41 6.03 -5.06
CA VAL A 113 3.84 5.09 -6.10
C VAL A 113 2.75 4.09 -6.43
N VAL A 114 2.07 3.50 -5.43
CA VAL A 114 0.97 2.55 -5.66
C VAL A 114 -0.19 3.22 -6.40
N ILE A 115 -0.55 4.45 -6.02
CA ILE A 115 -1.64 5.18 -6.67
C ILE A 115 -1.27 5.54 -8.11
N VAL A 116 -0.09 6.12 -8.32
CA VAL A 116 0.39 6.53 -9.66
C VAL A 116 0.52 5.32 -10.58
N TYR A 117 1.15 4.24 -10.11
CA TYR A 117 1.27 3.01 -10.88
C TYR A 117 -0.11 2.44 -11.22
N GLY A 118 -1.02 2.41 -10.23
CA GLY A 118 -2.38 1.97 -10.40
C GLY A 118 -3.13 2.77 -11.47
N ILE A 119 -3.00 4.09 -11.48
CA ILE A 119 -3.56 4.98 -12.51
C ILE A 119 -3.02 4.63 -13.89
N ILE A 120 -1.69 4.55 -14.04
CA ILE A 120 -1.03 4.24 -15.33
C ILE A 120 -1.45 2.86 -15.85
N SER A 121 -1.53 1.86 -14.97
CA SER A 121 -1.91 0.49 -15.33
C SER A 121 -3.40 0.32 -15.68
N ASN A 122 -4.24 1.29 -15.33
CA ASN A 122 -5.69 1.26 -15.60
C ASN A 122 -6.02 1.72 -17.03
N GLU A 123 -5.04 2.24 -17.77
CA GLU A 123 -5.22 2.78 -19.14
C GLU A 123 -4.88 1.77 -20.25
N SER A 124 -4.45 0.54 -19.92
CA SER A 124 -4.01 -0.49 -20.89
C SER A 124 -4.89 -1.73 -20.96
#